data_AF-A0A066PQ79-F1
#
_entry.id   AF-A0A066PQ79-F1
#
_cell.length_a   1.000
_cell.length_b   1.000
_cell.length_c   1.000
_cell.angle_alpha   90.00
_cell.angle_beta   90.00
_cell.angle_gamma   90.00
#
_symmetry.space_group_name_H-M   'P 1'
#
loop_
_entity.id
_entity.type
_entity.pdbx_description
1 polymer ?
#
loop_
_entity_poly.entity_id
_entity_poly.type
_entity_poly.pdbx_seq_one_letter_code
_entity_poly.pdbx_strand_id
1 'polypeptide(L)'
;MSENPFQRPFRRFINARHEFRDFQMRSLSEIGNICESIDRFKQLENMFSAYVTDNDDNQLQLWFGSRSMFRRLHTGVAATENGPCLLYTLGASGDVAVILYPAKSDLGRVKEDHLYLGLGYFTSYQLMKRLTADIRALTAYGHVTSFDGDPSFREKFVIWWLRQTRDMQQAGDHVKAPVKRFFFATVKATPQTLFGYILAAVLGAVVITMLIKIFSHSGWNSIAALLGNN
;
A
#
# COMPACT_ATOMS: atom_id res chain seq x y z
N MET A 1 -43.90 -14.39 -14.62
CA MET A 1 -43.48 -14.17 -13.23
C MET A 1 -42.08 -13.57 -13.26
N SER A 2 -41.90 -12.33 -12.83
CA SER A 2 -40.57 -11.73 -12.71
C SER A 2 -39.83 -12.36 -11.53
N GLU A 3 -38.62 -12.88 -11.76
CA GLU A 3 -37.74 -13.33 -10.67
C GLU A 3 -37.52 -12.17 -9.68
N ASN A 4 -37.58 -12.48 -8.38
CA ASN A 4 -37.32 -11.50 -7.34
C ASN A 4 -35.87 -10.98 -7.48
N PRO A 5 -35.66 -9.67 -7.72
CA PRO A 5 -34.34 -9.10 -8.03
C PRO A 5 -33.33 -9.24 -6.86
N PHE A 6 -33.81 -9.51 -5.65
CA PHE A 6 -32.99 -9.70 -4.45
C PHE A 6 -32.45 -11.13 -4.28
N GLN A 7 -33.00 -12.12 -5.00
CA GLN A 7 -32.57 -13.51 -4.83
C GLN A 7 -31.11 -13.73 -5.26
N ARG A 8 -30.68 -13.08 -6.35
CA ARG A 8 -29.32 -13.27 -6.87
C ARG A 8 -28.24 -12.66 -5.95
N PRO A 9 -28.35 -11.39 -5.48
CA PRO A 9 -27.43 -10.85 -4.48
C PRO A 9 -27.41 -11.65 -3.18
N PHE A 10 -28.58 -12.09 -2.70
CA PHE A 10 -28.68 -12.87 -1.47
C PHE A 10 -27.96 -14.23 -1.57
N ARG A 11 -28.16 -14.98 -2.67
CA ARG A 11 -27.43 -16.22 -2.93
C ARG A 11 -25.92 -15.99 -3.02
N ARG A 12 -25.49 -14.89 -3.64
CA ARG A 12 -24.07 -14.52 -3.70
C ARG A 12 -23.49 -14.26 -2.32
N PHE A 13 -24.20 -13.52 -1.47
CA PHE A 13 -23.77 -13.25 -0.09
C PHE A 13 -23.66 -14.54 0.71
N ILE A 14 -24.65 -15.45 0.64
CA ILE A 14 -24.60 -16.76 1.32
C ILE A 14 -23.35 -17.54 0.90
N ASN A 15 -23.10 -17.66 -0.41
CA ASN A 15 -21.93 -18.37 -0.91
C ASN A 15 -20.63 -17.71 -0.45
N ALA A 16 -20.54 -16.38 -0.54
CA ALA A 16 -19.38 -15.63 -0.08
C ALA A 16 -19.12 -15.80 1.43
N ARG A 17 -20.18 -15.87 2.25
CA ARG A 17 -20.06 -16.13 3.70
C ARG A 17 -19.52 -17.52 3.97
N HIS A 18 -19.95 -18.54 3.23
CA HIS A 18 -19.38 -19.89 3.35
C HIS A 18 -17.90 -19.92 2.96
N GLU A 19 -17.53 -19.29 1.85
CA GLU A 19 -16.14 -19.16 1.41
C GLU A 19 -15.28 -18.39 2.42
N PHE A 20 -15.80 -17.29 2.97
CA PHE A 20 -15.09 -16.49 3.95
C PHE A 20 -14.86 -17.25 5.27
N ARG A 21 -15.86 -18.01 5.73
CA ARG A 21 -15.73 -18.86 6.91
C ARG A 21 -14.72 -19.99 6.70
N ASP A 22 -14.71 -20.62 5.53
CA ASP A 22 -13.69 -21.62 5.18
C ASP A 22 -12.29 -20.99 5.16
N PHE A 23 -12.15 -19.76 4.64
CA PHE A 23 -10.91 -19.00 4.74
C PHE A 23 -10.49 -18.71 6.18
N GLN A 24 -11.40 -18.24 7.05
CA GLN A 24 -11.10 -18.00 8.47
C GLN A 24 -10.56 -19.25 9.14
N MET A 25 -11.26 -20.39 9.03
CA MET A 25 -10.83 -21.64 9.65
C MET A 25 -9.43 -22.09 9.18
N ARG A 26 -9.16 -22.04 7.87
CA ARG A 26 -7.87 -22.47 7.30
C ARG A 26 -6.74 -21.48 7.58
N SER A 27 -7.03 -20.19 7.59
CA SER A 27 -6.01 -19.16 7.82
C SER A 27 -5.55 -19.17 9.27
N LEU A 28 -6.43 -19.39 10.25
CA LEU A 28 -6.04 -19.46 11.66
C LEU A 28 -4.99 -20.56 11.94
N SER A 29 -5.09 -21.72 11.28
CA SER A 29 -4.08 -22.78 11.42
C SER A 29 -2.76 -22.47 10.72
N GLU A 30 -2.75 -21.56 9.74
CA GLU A 30 -1.59 -21.27 8.89
C GLU A 30 -0.87 -19.96 9.28
N ILE A 31 -1.57 -19.00 9.88
CA ILE A 31 -1.01 -17.68 10.21
C ILE A 31 0.23 -17.82 11.09
N GLY A 32 0.20 -18.70 12.11
CA GLY A 32 1.36 -18.95 12.98
C GLY A 32 2.60 -19.36 12.17
N ASN A 33 2.46 -20.40 11.34
CA ASN A 33 3.54 -20.90 10.48
C ASN A 33 4.07 -19.82 9.53
N ILE A 34 3.17 -19.02 8.94
CA ILE A 34 3.55 -17.94 8.03
C ILE A 34 4.34 -16.87 8.79
N CYS A 35 3.85 -16.42 9.95
CA CYS A 35 4.51 -15.41 10.78
C CYS A 35 5.89 -15.88 11.24
N GLU A 36 6.03 -17.15 11.63
CA GLU A 36 7.33 -17.74 12.00
C GLU A 36 8.33 -17.76 10.85
N SER A 37 7.85 -17.92 9.61
CA SER A 37 8.69 -17.92 8.40
C SER A 37 9.17 -16.53 7.95
N ILE A 38 8.69 -15.46 8.60
CA ILE A 38 9.02 -14.07 8.23
C ILE A 38 9.84 -13.44 9.37
N ASP A 39 11.16 -13.45 9.26
CA ASP A 39 12.06 -12.93 10.31
C ASP A 39 11.72 -11.50 10.77
N ARG A 40 11.35 -10.65 9.81
CA ARG A 40 10.97 -9.25 10.07
C ARG A 40 9.65 -9.11 10.83
N PHE A 41 8.80 -10.14 10.84
CA PHE A 41 7.55 -10.17 11.61
C PHE A 41 7.86 -10.24 13.11
N LYS A 42 8.80 -11.13 13.52
CA LYS A 42 9.20 -11.29 14.93
C LYS A 42 9.73 -9.99 15.53
N GLN A 43 10.39 -9.16 14.74
CA GLN A 43 10.85 -7.85 15.20
C GLN A 43 9.69 -6.91 15.57
N LEU A 44 8.63 -6.86 14.73
CA LEU A 44 7.42 -6.09 15.04
C LEU A 44 6.65 -6.70 16.21
N GLU A 45 6.60 -8.03 16.29
CA GLU A 45 5.96 -8.75 17.40
C GLU A 45 6.62 -8.43 18.73
N ASN A 46 7.95 -8.38 18.78
CA ASN A 46 8.69 -7.96 19.97
C ASN A 46 8.41 -6.49 20.36
N MET A 47 8.07 -5.63 19.39
CA MET A 47 7.81 -4.22 19.64
C MET A 47 6.37 -3.94 20.12
N PHE A 48 5.38 -4.66 19.59
CA PHE A 48 3.96 -4.34 19.77
C PHE A 48 3.09 -5.49 20.30
N SER A 49 3.62 -6.72 20.32
CA SER A 49 2.86 -7.97 20.43
C SER A 49 1.91 -8.19 19.25
N ALA A 50 1.84 -9.42 18.73
CA ALA A 50 0.97 -9.78 17.61
C ALA A 50 -0.28 -10.51 18.13
N TYR A 51 -1.43 -10.20 17.54
CA TYR A 51 -2.72 -10.76 17.91
C TYR A 51 -3.52 -11.12 16.65
N VAL A 52 -4.20 -12.26 16.70
CA VAL A 52 -5.16 -12.67 15.68
C VAL A 52 -6.53 -12.76 16.33
N THR A 53 -7.55 -12.18 15.70
CA THR A 53 -8.94 -12.29 16.16
C THR A 53 -9.89 -12.59 15.02
N ASP A 54 -10.86 -13.46 15.32
CA ASP A 54 -11.95 -13.93 14.46
C ASP A 54 -13.30 -13.81 15.18
N ASN A 55 -13.42 -12.88 16.14
CA ASN A 55 -14.61 -12.71 16.98
C ASN A 55 -15.89 -12.34 16.20
N ASP A 56 -15.77 -11.94 14.93
CA ASP A 56 -16.88 -11.64 14.03
C ASP A 56 -16.84 -12.61 12.84
N ASP A 57 -17.97 -13.27 12.57
CA ASP A 57 -18.19 -14.15 11.41
C ASP A 57 -17.82 -13.51 10.06
N ASN A 58 -17.77 -12.17 10.00
CA ASN A 58 -17.48 -11.42 8.80
C ASN A 58 -16.12 -10.74 8.82
N GLN A 59 -15.25 -11.03 9.81
CA GLN A 59 -13.95 -10.40 9.92
C GLN A 59 -12.85 -11.36 10.35
N LEU A 60 -11.66 -11.19 9.78
CA LEU A 60 -10.43 -11.77 10.30
C LEU A 60 -9.40 -10.66 10.40
N GLN A 61 -8.84 -10.49 11.59
CA GLN A 61 -7.91 -9.41 11.86
C GLN A 61 -6.62 -9.95 12.44
N LEU A 62 -5.50 -9.62 11.80
CA LEU A 62 -4.16 -9.77 12.33
C LEU A 62 -3.63 -8.38 12.63
N TRP A 63 -3.38 -8.07 13.89
CA TRP A 63 -2.96 -6.74 14.31
C TRP A 63 -1.86 -6.79 15.35
N PHE A 64 -1.12 -5.70 15.42
CA PHE A 64 -0.11 -5.47 16.41
C PHE A 64 -0.64 -4.52 17.48
N GLY A 65 -0.34 -4.80 18.75
CA GLY A 65 -0.83 -4.03 19.89
C GLY A 65 -0.23 -2.61 19.97
N SER A 66 -0.34 -2.00 21.14
CA SER A 66 0.17 -0.66 21.40
C SER A 66 1.45 -0.69 22.22
N ARG A 67 2.39 0.21 21.94
CA ARG A 67 3.59 0.42 22.77
C ARG A 67 3.68 1.85 23.27
N SER A 68 4.31 2.01 24.44
CA SER A 68 4.69 3.34 24.95
C SER A 68 5.86 3.89 24.13
N MET A 69 5.79 5.18 23.79
CA MET A 69 6.89 5.88 23.11
C MET A 69 7.88 6.54 24.08
N PHE A 70 7.67 6.40 25.40
CA PHE A 70 8.48 7.04 26.44
C PHE A 70 8.60 8.57 26.30
N ARG A 71 7.64 9.18 25.61
CA ARG A 71 7.50 10.64 25.42
C ARG A 71 6.15 11.06 25.98
N ARG A 72 6.02 12.34 26.32
CA ARG A 72 4.73 12.93 26.73
C ARG A 72 4.22 13.86 25.64
N LEU A 73 2.91 13.85 25.45
CA LEU A 73 2.21 14.85 24.65
C LEU A 73 2.18 16.20 25.38
N HIS A 74 1.80 17.27 24.68
CA HIS A 74 1.61 18.59 25.28
C HIS A 74 0.57 18.60 26.41
N THR A 75 -0.34 17.62 26.43
CA THR A 75 -1.35 17.42 27.49
C THR A 75 -0.79 16.74 28.74
N GLY A 76 0.46 16.27 28.72
CA GLY A 76 1.09 15.52 29.81
C GLY A 76 0.83 14.00 29.80
N VAL A 77 -0.04 13.51 28.91
CA VAL A 77 -0.31 12.08 28.70
C VAL A 77 0.87 11.41 28.01
N ALA A 78 1.19 10.16 28.38
CA ALA A 78 2.21 9.37 27.70
C ALA A 78 1.81 9.11 26.24
N ALA A 79 2.70 9.43 25.31
CA ALA A 79 2.49 9.17 23.90
C ALA A 79 2.56 7.66 23.64
N THR A 80 1.63 7.19 22.81
CA THR A 80 1.50 5.79 22.43
C THR A 80 1.65 5.63 20.93
N GLU A 81 2.01 4.43 20.53
CA GLU A 81 2.00 4.02 19.15
C GLU A 81 1.24 2.70 19.03
N ASN A 82 0.21 2.71 18.21
CA ASN A 82 -0.56 1.52 17.84
C ASN A 82 0.10 0.87 16.64
N GLY A 83 0.29 -0.45 16.70
CA GLY A 83 0.88 -1.22 15.62
C GLY A 83 -0.02 -1.29 14.38
N PRO A 84 0.53 -1.77 13.25
CA PRO A 84 -0.23 -1.92 12.02
C PRO A 84 -1.26 -3.06 12.12
N CYS A 85 -2.22 -3.08 11.20
CA CYS A 85 -3.27 -4.10 11.17
C CYS A 85 -3.61 -4.54 9.74
N LEU A 86 -3.79 -5.84 9.56
CA LEU A 86 -4.34 -6.47 8.36
C LEU A 86 -5.75 -6.96 8.67
N LEU A 87 -6.73 -6.39 7.99
CA LEU A 87 -8.15 -6.71 8.16
C LEU A 87 -8.70 -7.32 6.88
N TYR A 88 -9.30 -8.50 7.01
CA TYR A 88 -10.20 -9.07 6.02
C TYR A 88 -11.62 -8.86 6.51
N THR A 89 -12.49 -8.28 5.69
CA THR A 89 -13.90 -8.06 6.06
C THR A 89 -14.83 -8.39 4.90
N LEU A 90 -15.90 -9.13 5.19
CA LEU A 90 -16.96 -9.48 4.26
C LEU A 90 -18.06 -8.40 4.27
N GLY A 91 -18.27 -7.75 3.12
CA GLY A 91 -19.32 -6.77 2.92
C GLY A 91 -20.69 -7.40 2.64
N ALA A 92 -21.75 -6.61 2.80
CA ALA A 92 -23.14 -7.04 2.60
C ALA A 92 -23.45 -7.53 1.17
N SER A 93 -22.67 -7.12 0.17
CA SER A 93 -22.77 -7.58 -1.22
C SER A 93 -22.11 -8.95 -1.47
N GLY A 94 -21.42 -9.50 -0.47
CA GLY A 94 -20.57 -10.69 -0.59
C GLY A 94 -19.15 -10.39 -1.09
N ASP A 95 -18.79 -9.12 -1.27
CA ASP A 95 -17.41 -8.74 -1.58
C ASP A 95 -16.54 -8.78 -0.32
N VAL A 96 -15.30 -9.22 -0.43
CA VAL A 96 -14.32 -9.15 0.66
C VAL A 96 -13.37 -7.98 0.41
N ALA A 97 -13.19 -7.15 1.43
CA ALA A 97 -12.17 -6.12 1.46
C ALA A 97 -10.97 -6.62 2.27
N VAL A 98 -9.77 -6.43 1.70
CA VAL A 98 -8.49 -6.69 2.37
C VAL A 98 -7.80 -5.35 2.60
N ILE A 99 -7.65 -4.97 3.85
CA ILE A 99 -7.28 -3.60 4.27
C ILE A 99 -6.01 -3.65 5.13
N LEU A 100 -5.04 -2.79 4.80
CA LEU A 100 -3.83 -2.56 5.57
C LEU A 100 -3.92 -1.21 6.28
N TYR A 101 -3.99 -1.24 7.61
CA TYR A 101 -3.87 -0.08 8.46
C TYR A 101 -2.40 0.13 8.87
N PRO A 102 -1.90 1.38 8.81
CA PRO A 102 -0.55 1.71 9.21
C PRO A 102 -0.41 1.66 10.74
N ALA A 103 0.83 1.62 11.22
CA ALA A 103 1.10 2.02 12.59
C ALA A 103 0.70 3.49 12.78
N LYS A 104 0.10 3.80 13.93
CA LYS A 104 -0.38 5.15 14.27
C LYS A 104 0.27 5.61 15.56
N SER A 105 1.05 6.68 15.47
CA SER A 105 1.74 7.31 16.60
C SER A 105 1.06 8.62 16.98
N ASP A 106 1.04 8.94 18.27
CA ASP A 106 0.59 10.26 18.73
C ASP A 106 1.56 11.39 18.34
N LEU A 107 2.82 11.07 18.04
CA LEU A 107 3.88 12.03 17.69
C LEU A 107 4.03 12.27 16.19
N GLY A 108 3.52 11.35 15.36
CA GLY A 108 3.72 11.38 13.92
C GLY A 108 2.47 10.94 13.18
N ARG A 109 2.14 11.63 12.08
CA ARG A 109 1.02 11.24 11.23
C ARG A 109 1.53 10.58 9.96
N VAL A 110 1.05 9.36 9.73
CA VAL A 110 1.10 8.74 8.40
C VAL A 110 0.08 9.47 7.51
N LYS A 111 0.44 9.67 6.24
CA LYS A 111 -0.38 10.45 5.31
C LYS A 111 -1.71 9.75 5.01
N GLU A 112 -1.68 8.44 4.85
CA GLU A 112 -2.83 7.59 4.57
C GLU A 112 -3.46 7.00 5.83
N ASP A 113 -4.78 6.82 5.81
CA ASP A 113 -5.53 6.14 6.87
C ASP A 113 -5.39 4.62 6.76
N HIS A 114 -5.48 4.09 5.53
CA HIS A 114 -5.24 2.69 5.17
C HIS A 114 -5.12 2.49 3.65
N LEU A 115 -4.62 1.30 3.27
CA LEU A 115 -4.48 0.84 1.88
C LEU A 115 -5.43 -0.35 1.63
N TYR A 116 -6.10 -0.35 0.48
CA TYR A 116 -6.91 -1.50 0.03
C TYR A 116 -6.07 -2.46 -0.82
N LEU A 117 -5.65 -3.59 -0.24
CA LEU A 117 -4.93 -4.64 -0.98
C LEU A 117 -5.83 -5.35 -2.00
N GLY A 118 -7.13 -5.43 -1.73
CA GLY A 118 -8.10 -6.04 -2.61
C GLY A 118 -9.52 -5.68 -2.19
N LEU A 119 -10.41 -5.58 -3.18
CA LEU A 119 -11.85 -5.41 -2.98
C LEU A 119 -12.55 -6.20 -4.09
N GLY A 120 -13.41 -7.14 -3.71
CA GLY A 120 -14.22 -7.91 -4.66
C GLY A 120 -14.57 -9.31 -4.15
N TYR A 121 -15.17 -10.12 -5.01
CA TYR A 121 -15.48 -11.51 -4.72
C TYR A 121 -14.21 -12.36 -4.74
N PHE A 122 -13.89 -12.96 -3.60
CA PHE A 122 -12.79 -13.90 -3.46
C PHE A 122 -13.30 -15.24 -2.95
N THR A 123 -12.78 -16.34 -3.51
CA THR A 123 -12.94 -17.67 -2.91
C THR A 123 -11.95 -17.88 -1.78
N SER A 124 -12.24 -18.84 -0.90
CA SER A 124 -11.32 -19.25 0.17
C SER A 124 -9.92 -19.55 -0.37
N TYR A 125 -9.83 -20.30 -1.47
CA TYR A 125 -8.58 -20.61 -2.14
C TYR A 125 -7.81 -19.36 -2.59
N GLN A 126 -8.49 -18.36 -3.16
CA GLN A 126 -7.85 -17.13 -3.61
C GLN A 126 -7.30 -16.31 -2.45
N LEU A 127 -8.04 -16.24 -1.33
CA LEU A 127 -7.57 -15.56 -0.12
C LEU A 127 -6.38 -16.29 0.51
N MET A 128 -6.45 -17.62 0.65
CA MET A 128 -5.36 -18.44 1.16
C MET A 128 -4.08 -18.30 0.34
N LYS A 129 -4.18 -18.28 -1.00
CA LYS A 129 -3.02 -18.08 -1.89
C LYS A 129 -2.33 -16.73 -1.68
N ARG A 130 -3.07 -15.72 -1.23
CA ARG A 130 -2.56 -14.35 -1.01
C ARG A 130 -2.08 -14.10 0.42
N LEU A 131 -2.55 -14.88 1.39
CA LEU A 131 -2.31 -14.68 2.82
C LEU A 131 -0.84 -14.40 3.16
N THR A 132 0.10 -15.19 2.63
CA THR A 132 1.53 -14.98 2.87
C THR A 132 2.04 -13.64 2.31
N ALA A 133 1.58 -13.24 1.13
CA ALA A 133 1.95 -11.96 0.53
C ALA A 133 1.35 -10.79 1.30
N ASP A 134 0.11 -10.94 1.77
CA ASP A 134 -0.60 -9.92 2.55
C ASP A 134 0.03 -9.75 3.94
N ILE A 135 0.47 -10.83 4.61
CA ILE A 135 1.24 -10.77 5.87
C ILE A 135 2.61 -10.11 5.66
N ARG A 136 3.33 -10.44 4.57
CA ARG A 136 4.59 -9.74 4.25
C ARG A 136 4.37 -8.25 3.98
N ALA A 137 3.25 -7.90 3.34
CA ALA A 137 2.87 -6.50 3.14
C ALA A 137 2.56 -5.82 4.48
N LEU A 138 1.87 -6.49 5.41
CA LEU A 138 1.65 -6.01 6.78
C LEU A 138 2.98 -5.74 7.49
N THR A 139 3.91 -6.70 7.47
CA THR A 139 5.23 -6.55 8.09
C THR A 139 6.01 -5.37 7.50
N ALA A 140 6.10 -5.30 6.17
CA ALA A 140 6.77 -4.19 5.50
C ALA A 140 6.11 -2.84 5.84
N TYR A 141 4.78 -2.82 5.91
CA TYR A 141 4.02 -1.61 6.19
C TYR A 141 4.22 -1.15 7.63
N GLY A 142 4.27 -2.08 8.59
CA GLY A 142 4.61 -1.80 9.98
C GLY A 142 5.97 -1.13 10.13
N HIS A 143 7.02 -1.70 9.51
CA HIS A 143 8.36 -1.09 9.57
C HIS A 143 8.42 0.29 8.89
N VAL A 144 7.68 0.50 7.81
CA VAL A 144 7.68 1.79 7.10
C VAL A 144 6.85 2.87 7.82
N THR A 145 5.81 2.47 8.57
CA THR A 145 4.87 3.42 9.19
C THR A 145 5.11 3.64 10.68
N SER A 146 5.82 2.72 11.34
CA SER A 146 6.27 2.89 12.72
C SER A 146 7.24 4.06 12.86
N PHE A 147 7.11 4.81 13.94
CA PHE A 147 7.90 5.99 14.27
C PHE A 147 9.39 5.67 14.44
N ASP A 148 9.72 4.59 15.14
CA ASP A 148 11.09 4.08 15.28
C ASP A 148 11.34 2.88 14.35
N GLY A 149 10.55 2.76 13.28
CA GLY A 149 10.75 1.70 12.30
C GLY A 149 12.11 1.86 11.62
N ASP A 150 12.82 0.75 11.43
CA ASP A 150 14.03 0.70 10.59
C ASP A 150 13.73 -0.06 9.29
N PRO A 151 12.99 0.56 8.33
CA PRO A 151 12.60 -0.11 7.10
C PRO A 151 13.77 -0.26 6.14
N SER A 152 13.95 -1.48 5.64
CA SER A 152 14.86 -1.79 4.55
C SER A 152 14.44 -1.10 3.23
N PHE A 153 15.39 -0.94 2.31
CA PHE A 153 15.09 -0.41 0.96
C PHE A 153 14.01 -1.22 0.23
N ARG A 154 14.00 -2.54 0.41
CA ARG A 154 12.99 -3.43 -0.18
C ARG A 154 11.60 -3.15 0.36
N GLU A 155 11.45 -2.98 1.68
CA GLU A 155 10.16 -2.66 2.31
C GLU A 155 9.68 -1.27 1.86
N LYS A 156 10.57 -0.27 1.83
CA LYS A 156 10.26 1.06 1.28
C LYS A 156 9.75 0.98 -0.15
N PHE A 157 10.41 0.20 -1.01
CA PHE A 157 9.98 0.02 -2.40
C PHE A 157 8.63 -0.70 -2.51
N VAL A 158 8.41 -1.77 -1.73
CA VAL A 158 7.12 -2.49 -1.72
C VAL A 158 5.98 -1.57 -1.32
N ILE A 159 6.14 -0.78 -0.25
CA ILE A 159 5.10 0.14 0.20
C ILE A 159 4.91 1.30 -0.78
N TRP A 160 6.00 1.82 -1.35
CA TRP A 160 5.90 2.79 -2.44
C TRP A 160 5.08 2.22 -3.61
N TRP A 161 5.35 0.99 -4.04
CA TRP A 161 4.62 0.31 -5.11
C TRP A 161 3.14 0.09 -4.77
N LEU A 162 2.83 -0.31 -3.53
CA LEU A 162 1.45 -0.44 -3.07
C LEU A 162 0.73 0.90 -3.13
N ARG A 163 1.34 1.99 -2.67
CA ARG A 163 0.77 3.35 -2.77
C ARG A 163 0.52 3.79 -4.22
N GLN A 164 1.31 3.32 -5.18
CA GLN A 164 1.11 3.62 -6.60
C GLN A 164 -0.01 2.80 -7.27
N THR A 165 -0.21 1.56 -6.82
CA THR A 165 -1.08 0.58 -7.51
C THR A 165 -2.41 0.30 -6.81
N ARG A 166 -2.49 0.55 -5.51
CA ARG A 166 -3.65 0.28 -4.67
C ARG A 166 -4.40 1.56 -4.35
N ASP A 167 -5.71 1.41 -4.19
CA ASP A 167 -6.55 2.51 -3.73
C ASP A 167 -6.32 2.69 -2.23
N MET A 168 -6.45 3.92 -1.75
CA MET A 168 -6.18 4.27 -0.35
C MET A 168 -7.25 5.19 0.19
N GLN A 169 -7.35 5.28 1.51
CA GLN A 169 -8.15 6.31 2.17
C GLN A 169 -7.21 7.33 2.81
N GLN A 170 -7.50 8.62 2.65
CA GLN A 170 -6.72 9.70 3.21
C GLN A 170 -7.67 10.78 3.76
N ALA A 171 -7.58 11.05 5.05
CA ALA A 171 -8.43 12.03 5.75
C ALA A 171 -9.93 11.75 5.54
N GLY A 172 -10.32 10.48 5.51
CA GLY A 172 -11.70 10.08 5.26
C GLY A 172 -12.06 9.93 3.77
N ASP A 173 -11.30 10.52 2.85
CA ASP A 173 -11.60 10.48 1.42
C ASP A 173 -10.99 9.27 0.71
N HIS A 174 -11.75 8.70 -0.23
CA HIS A 174 -11.26 7.62 -1.07
C HIS A 174 -10.39 8.15 -2.22
N VAL A 175 -9.10 7.80 -2.21
CA VAL A 175 -8.11 8.20 -3.21
C VAL A 175 -7.76 7.01 -4.10
N LYS A 176 -8.20 7.06 -5.36
CA LYS A 176 -7.82 6.05 -6.37
C LYS A 176 -6.32 6.06 -6.66
N ALA A 177 -5.76 4.87 -6.88
CA ALA A 177 -4.35 4.66 -7.19
C ALA A 177 -3.85 5.56 -8.35
N PRO A 178 -2.70 6.25 -8.22
CA PRO A 178 -2.14 7.10 -9.28
C PRO A 178 -1.93 6.37 -10.61
N VAL A 179 -1.43 5.14 -10.59
CA VAL A 179 -1.17 4.36 -11.81
C VAL A 179 -2.47 4.03 -12.55
N LYS A 180 -3.56 3.74 -11.82
CA LYS A 180 -4.88 3.56 -12.44
C LYS A 180 -5.33 4.85 -13.12
N ARG A 181 -5.12 6.02 -12.51
CA ARG A 181 -5.46 7.31 -13.14
C ARG A 181 -4.71 7.49 -14.46
N PHE A 182 -3.40 7.19 -14.49
CA PHE A 182 -2.62 7.30 -15.71
C PHE A 182 -3.08 6.29 -16.76
N PHE A 183 -3.17 4.99 -16.45
CA PHE A 183 -3.64 3.98 -17.41
C PHE A 183 -5.03 4.28 -17.98
N PHE A 184 -6.00 4.67 -17.15
CA PHE A 184 -7.34 5.01 -17.65
C PHE A 184 -7.38 6.34 -18.41
N ALA A 185 -6.51 7.30 -18.09
CA ALA A 185 -6.37 8.53 -18.87
C ALA A 185 -5.73 8.23 -20.25
N THR A 186 -4.73 7.37 -20.29
CA THR A 186 -3.99 7.00 -21.50
C THR A 186 -4.81 6.08 -22.43
N VAL A 187 -5.68 5.21 -21.90
CA VAL A 187 -6.60 4.41 -22.72
C VAL A 187 -7.66 5.27 -23.44
N LYS A 188 -7.98 6.46 -22.90
CA LYS A 188 -8.79 7.47 -23.61
C LYS A 188 -7.97 8.37 -24.53
N ALA A 189 -6.65 8.26 -24.49
CA ALA A 189 -5.75 9.04 -25.31
C ALA A 189 -5.52 8.26 -26.61
N THR A 190 -5.98 8.79 -27.74
CA THR A 190 -5.75 8.21 -29.07
C THR A 190 -4.25 7.92 -29.24
N PRO A 191 -3.82 6.84 -29.92
CA PRO A 191 -2.40 6.49 -30.11
C PRO A 191 -1.52 7.66 -30.60
N GLN A 192 -2.12 8.65 -31.29
CA GLN A 192 -1.49 9.92 -31.68
C GLN A 192 -0.96 10.75 -30.49
N THR A 193 -1.68 10.77 -29.36
CA THR A 193 -1.27 11.50 -28.15
C THR A 193 -0.12 10.81 -27.42
N LEU A 194 -0.14 9.48 -27.35
CA LEU A 194 0.98 8.66 -26.84
C LEU A 194 2.26 8.91 -27.66
N PHE A 195 2.13 8.94 -28.99
CA PHE A 195 3.25 9.28 -29.88
C PHE A 195 3.75 10.71 -29.65
N GLY A 196 2.85 11.66 -29.43
CA GLY A 196 3.18 13.05 -29.12
C GLY A 196 3.99 13.20 -27.83
N TYR A 197 3.63 12.47 -26.76
CA TYR A 197 4.37 12.51 -25.49
C TYR A 197 5.78 11.91 -25.62
N ILE A 198 5.92 10.79 -26.34
CA ILE A 198 7.23 10.18 -26.59
C ILE A 198 8.10 11.10 -27.45
N LEU A 199 7.54 11.69 -28.52
CA LEU A 199 8.25 12.62 -29.39
C LEU A 199 8.69 13.88 -28.63
N ALA A 200 7.82 14.44 -27.79
CA ALA A 200 8.14 15.60 -26.95
C ALA A 200 9.24 15.30 -25.93
N ALA A 201 9.23 14.11 -25.32
CA ALA A 201 10.28 13.70 -24.39
C ALA A 201 11.64 13.52 -25.09
N VAL A 202 11.65 12.92 -26.29
CA VAL A 202 12.86 12.76 -27.10
C VAL A 202 13.39 14.11 -27.57
N LEU A 203 12.52 15.00 -28.08
CA LEU A 203 12.90 16.35 -28.50
C LEU A 203 13.44 17.16 -27.32
N GLY A 204 12.83 17.06 -26.13
CA GLY A 204 13.30 17.71 -24.91
C GLY A 204 14.72 17.26 -24.53
N ALA A 205 15.01 15.96 -24.58
CA ALA A 205 16.35 15.42 -24.30
C ALA A 205 17.38 15.88 -25.35
N VAL A 206 17.00 15.96 -26.62
CA VAL A 206 17.87 16.47 -27.70
C VAL A 206 18.17 17.96 -27.50
N VAL A 207 17.18 18.78 -27.13
CA VAL A 207 17.38 20.20 -26.85
C VAL A 207 18.28 20.40 -25.64
N ILE A 208 18.08 19.64 -24.56
CA ILE A 208 18.93 19.71 -23.36
C ILE A 208 20.38 19.33 -23.70
N THR A 209 20.59 18.26 -24.46
CA THR A 209 21.95 17.84 -24.87
C THR A 209 22.61 18.83 -25.83
N MET A 210 21.85 19.46 -26.74
CA MET A 210 22.35 20.57 -27.56
C MET A 210 22.75 21.78 -26.72
N LEU A 211 21.92 22.19 -25.75
CA LEU A 211 22.22 23.30 -24.86
C LEU A 211 23.49 23.03 -24.05
N ILE A 212 23.66 21.82 -23.52
CA ILE A 212 24.89 21.42 -22.82
C ILE A 212 26.12 21.54 -23.75
N LYS A 213 26.01 21.10 -25.01
CA LYS A 213 27.10 21.24 -25.99
C LYS A 213 27.40 22.69 -26.38
N ILE A 214 26.39 23.53 -26.51
CA ILE A 214 26.57 24.96 -26.83
C ILE A 214 27.22 25.70 -25.65
N PHE A 215 26.79 25.41 -24.43
CA PHE A 215 27.39 25.97 -23.22
C PHE A 215 28.82 25.47 -23.00
N SER A 216 29.10 24.18 -23.26
CA SER A 216 30.47 23.67 -23.17
C SER A 216 31.37 24.24 -24.27
N HIS A 217 30.88 24.45 -25.50
CA HIS A 217 31.73 25.00 -26.56
C HIS A 217 32.00 26.51 -26.39
N SER A 218 30.99 27.30 -26.01
CA SER A 218 31.15 28.76 -25.82
C SER A 218 31.88 29.12 -24.52
N GLY A 219 31.67 28.35 -23.44
CA GLY A 219 32.36 28.54 -22.17
C GLY A 219 33.87 28.35 -22.29
N TRP A 220 34.32 27.38 -23.08
CA TRP A 220 35.75 27.12 -23.29
C TRP A 220 36.44 28.21 -24.12
N ASN A 221 35.78 28.77 -25.14
CA ASN A 221 36.35 29.86 -25.94
C ASN A 221 36.52 31.15 -25.11
N SER A 222 35.62 31.37 -24.15
CA SER A 222 35.68 32.53 -23.25
C SER A 222 36.82 32.41 -22.23
N ILE A 223 37.08 31.19 -21.74
CA ILE A 223 38.19 30.89 -20.83
C ILE A 223 39.54 30.91 -21.56
N ALA A 224 39.61 30.41 -22.80
CA ALA A 224 40.82 30.44 -23.62
C ALA A 224 41.24 31.88 -23.98
N ALA A 225 40.28 32.77 -24.26
CA ALA A 225 40.54 34.19 -24.50
C ALA A 225 41.06 34.94 -23.26
N LEU A 226 40.66 34.52 -22.06
CA LEU A 226 41.16 35.07 -20.79
C LEU A 226 42.57 34.57 -20.43
N LEU A 227 42.96 33.38 -20.86
CA LEU A 227 44.28 32.78 -20.56
C LEU A 227 45.36 33.10 -21.61
N GLY A 228 44.99 33.49 -22.82
CA GLY A 228 45.93 33.80 -23.91
C GLY A 228 46.44 35.24 -23.98
N ASN A 229 46.12 36.09 -22.99
CA ASN A 229 46.43 37.53 -23.01
C ASN A 229 47.40 37.96 -21.89
N ASN A 230 48.23 37.03 -21.39
CA ASN A 230 49.35 37.28 -20.49
C ASN A 230 50.69 37.03 -21.19
#